data_AF-A0A939WEE3-F1
#
_entry.id   AF-A0A939WEE3-F1
#
_cell.length_a   1.000
_cell.length_b   1.000
_cell.length_c   1.000
_cell.angle_alpha   90.00
_cell.angle_beta   90.00
_cell.angle_gamma   90.00
#
_symmetry.space_group_name_H-M   'P 1'
#
loop_
_entity.id
_entity.type
_entity.pdbx_description
1 polymer ?
#
loop_
_entity_poly.entity_id
_entity_poly.type
_entity_poly.pdbx_seq_one_letter_code
_entity_poly.pdbx_strand_id
1 'polypeptide(L)'
;MSYDISFWKTKRTLTQSPREIYLALSDGEVVDGLCSLPIEEIRSAFEKEFTSWKKDGNFFEKGSQSFELTMTDQSVRVDCYSVEIDNLNRIIDIMLKFECPYYDPSIDTRFG
;
A
#
# COMPACT_ATOMS: atom_id res chain seq x y z
N MET A 1 -11.57 14.03 0.08
CA MET A 1 -11.88 12.66 0.53
C MET A 1 -10.56 11.97 0.77
N SER A 2 -10.40 11.33 1.92
CA SER A 2 -9.28 10.43 2.19
C SER A 2 -9.69 9.03 1.73
N TYR A 3 -8.82 8.35 1.00
CA TYR A 3 -9.01 7.01 0.47
C TYR A 3 -7.75 6.22 0.75
N ASP A 4 -7.85 5.00 1.26
CA ASP A 4 -6.68 4.17 1.51
C ASP A 4 -6.72 2.88 0.73
N ILE A 5 -5.54 2.43 0.31
CA ILE A 5 -5.33 1.12 -0.32
C ILE A 5 -4.24 0.38 0.43
N SER A 6 -4.42 -0.93 0.55
CA SER A 6 -3.50 -1.79 1.27
C SER A 6 -2.99 -2.90 0.36
N PHE A 7 -1.71 -3.21 0.51
CA PHE A 7 -0.97 -4.15 -0.31
C PHE A 7 -0.34 -5.20 0.58
N TRP A 8 -0.51 -6.46 0.23
CA TRP A 8 0.19 -7.56 0.87
C TRP A 8 0.30 -8.73 -0.10
N LYS A 9 1.23 -9.64 0.17
CA LYS A 9 1.47 -10.82 -0.66
C LYS A 9 1.27 -12.08 0.18
N THR A 10 0.54 -13.05 -0.35
CA THR A 10 0.26 -14.33 0.33
C THR A 10 1.32 -15.36 -0.04
N LYS A 11 1.81 -16.13 0.94
CA LYS A 11 2.67 -17.30 0.72
C LYS A 11 1.88 -18.53 0.30
N ARG A 12 0.62 -18.62 0.75
CA ARG A 12 -0.30 -19.73 0.53
C ARG A 12 -1.74 -19.23 0.53
N THR A 13 -2.67 -20.06 0.10
CA THR A 13 -4.10 -19.78 0.23
C THR A 13 -4.46 -19.59 1.69
N LEU A 14 -5.10 -18.45 2.01
CA LEU A 14 -5.58 -18.13 3.33
C LEU A 14 -7.08 -18.44 3.43
N THR A 15 -7.53 -18.86 4.61
CA THR A 15 -8.95 -19.05 4.92
C THR A 15 -9.62 -17.75 5.34
N GLN A 16 -8.84 -16.77 5.81
CA GLN A 16 -9.31 -15.44 6.19
C GLN A 16 -9.73 -14.66 4.94
N SER A 17 -10.80 -13.90 5.07
CA SER A 17 -11.23 -12.95 4.06
C SER A 17 -10.22 -11.79 3.91
N PRO A 18 -10.17 -11.11 2.75
CA PRO A 18 -9.33 -9.93 2.57
C PRO A 18 -9.56 -8.86 3.63
N ARG A 19 -10.82 -8.66 4.05
CA ARG A 19 -11.21 -7.72 5.10
C ARG A 19 -10.62 -8.06 6.46
N GLU A 20 -10.67 -9.32 6.87
CA GLU A 20 -10.07 -9.77 8.14
C GLU A 20 -8.56 -9.57 8.14
N ILE A 21 -7.90 -9.88 7.03
CA ILE A 21 -6.46 -9.66 6.88
C ILE A 21 -6.14 -8.17 6.95
N TYR A 22 -6.90 -7.32 6.24
CA TYR A 22 -6.73 -5.87 6.28
C TYR A 22 -6.88 -5.30 7.70
N LEU A 23 -7.90 -5.73 8.45
CA LEU A 23 -8.10 -5.29 9.84
C LEU A 23 -6.92 -5.71 10.73
N ALA A 24 -6.50 -6.97 10.67
CA ALA A 24 -5.35 -7.46 11.44
C ALA A 24 -4.08 -6.67 11.12
N LEU A 25 -3.79 -6.42 9.83
CA LEU A 25 -2.65 -5.61 9.41
C LEU A 25 -2.75 -4.15 9.86
N SER A 26 -3.96 -3.59 9.89
CA SER A 26 -4.21 -2.21 10.36
C SER A 26 -4.00 -2.07 11.87
N ASP A 27 -4.28 -3.12 12.63
CA ASP A 27 -4.03 -3.20 14.07
C ASP A 27 -2.56 -3.54 14.40
N GLY A 28 -1.72 -3.73 13.38
CA GLY A 28 -0.30 -4.08 13.51
C GLY A 28 -0.05 -5.55 13.87
N GLU A 29 -1.05 -6.41 13.69
CA GLU A 29 -0.92 -7.84 13.94
C GLU A 29 -0.15 -8.55 12.81
N VAL A 30 0.54 -9.62 13.18
CA VAL A 30 1.24 -10.49 12.24
C VAL A 30 0.27 -11.58 11.75
N VAL A 31 0.03 -11.62 10.44
CA VAL A 31 -0.85 -12.61 9.81
C VAL A 31 -0.03 -13.79 9.28
N ASP A 32 -0.29 -14.98 9.81
CA ASP A 32 0.37 -16.20 9.32
C ASP A 32 -0.03 -16.50 7.87
N GLY A 33 0.96 -16.89 7.06
CA GLY A 33 0.79 -17.12 5.63
C GLY A 33 0.95 -15.88 4.75
N LEU A 34 1.33 -14.73 5.29
CA LEU A 34 1.81 -13.58 4.49
C LEU A 34 3.32 -13.60 4.26
N CYS A 35 3.72 -13.06 3.11
CA CYS A 35 5.11 -12.82 2.72
C CYS A 35 5.71 -11.68 3.53
N SER A 36 7.01 -11.79 3.82
CA SER A 36 7.77 -10.61 4.23
C SER A 36 8.00 -9.75 2.98
N LEU A 37 7.78 -8.45 3.09
CA LEU A 37 8.00 -7.49 2.00
C LEU A 37 9.37 -6.82 2.15
N PRO A 38 10.07 -6.52 1.03
CA PRO A 38 11.34 -5.81 1.06
C PRO A 38 11.10 -4.30 1.24
N ILE A 39 10.83 -3.88 2.48
CA ILE A 39 10.37 -2.51 2.80
C ILE A 39 11.33 -1.42 2.32
N GLU A 40 12.63 -1.64 2.42
CA GLU A 40 13.61 -0.65 1.97
C GLU A 40 13.65 -0.50 0.45
N GLU A 41 13.44 -1.59 -0.30
CA GLU A 41 13.35 -1.54 -1.77
C GLU A 41 12.05 -0.86 -2.23
N ILE A 42 10.94 -1.18 -1.55
CA ILE A 42 9.64 -0.55 -1.81
C ILE A 42 9.75 0.95 -1.56
N ARG A 43 10.27 1.34 -0.39
CA ARG A 43 10.52 2.75 -0.02
C ARG A 43 11.33 3.47 -1.11
N SER A 44 12.44 2.87 -1.54
CA SER A 44 13.27 3.44 -2.60
C SER A 44 12.54 3.56 -3.94
N ALA A 45 11.67 2.61 -4.29
CA ALA A 45 10.85 2.68 -5.49
C ALA A 45 9.85 3.85 -5.45
N PHE A 46 9.19 4.08 -4.31
CA PHE A 46 8.31 5.24 -4.11
C PHE A 46 9.08 6.56 -4.21
N GLU A 47 10.23 6.66 -3.55
CA GLU A 47 11.07 7.87 -3.60
C GLU A 47 11.53 8.19 -5.02
N LYS A 48 11.88 7.16 -5.80
CA LYS A 48 12.30 7.33 -7.19
C LYS A 48 11.14 7.74 -8.10
N GLU A 49 9.98 7.11 -7.97
CA GLU A 49 8.80 7.39 -8.80
C GLU A 49 8.22 8.79 -8.50
N PHE A 50 8.20 9.17 -7.23
CA PHE A 50 7.65 10.44 -6.73
C PHE A 50 8.75 11.46 -6.42
N THR A 51 9.92 11.39 -7.06
CA THR A 51 11.06 12.30 -6.80
C THR A 51 10.75 13.79 -7.01
N SER A 52 9.71 14.13 -7.77
CA SER A 52 9.28 15.52 -7.97
C SER A 52 8.32 16.05 -6.88
N TRP A 53 7.92 15.18 -5.94
CA TRP A 53 7.04 15.52 -4.83
C TRP A 53 7.89 15.92 -3.62
N LYS A 54 7.36 16.81 -2.79
CA LYS A 54 7.96 17.11 -1.49
C LYS A 54 7.77 15.88 -0.61
N LYS A 55 8.84 15.46 0.07
CA LYS A 55 8.83 14.31 0.98
C LYS A 55 9.17 14.76 2.39
N ASP A 56 8.42 14.26 3.37
CA ASP A 56 8.72 14.36 4.79
C ASP A 56 8.47 12.99 5.45
N GLY A 57 9.54 12.27 5.79
CA GLY A 57 9.43 10.89 6.26
C GLY A 57 8.74 9.97 5.24
N ASN A 58 7.54 9.48 5.58
CA ASN A 58 6.70 8.65 4.70
C ASN A 58 5.60 9.44 3.97
N PHE A 59 5.53 10.75 4.18
CA PHE A 59 4.52 11.63 3.60
C PHE A 59 5.05 12.27 2.32
N PHE A 60 4.25 12.25 1.27
CA PHE A 60 4.54 12.81 -0.05
C PHE A 60 3.47 13.83 -0.44
N GLU A 61 3.88 14.99 -0.93
CA GLU A 61 2.98 16.10 -1.27
C GLU A 61 3.37 16.79 -2.58
N LYS A 62 2.38 17.11 -3.40
CA LYS A 62 2.53 17.97 -4.58
C LYS A 62 1.25 18.77 -4.82
N GLY A 63 1.29 20.05 -4.44
CA GLY A 63 0.14 20.94 -4.57
C GLY A 63 -0.98 20.50 -3.63
N SER A 64 -2.17 20.20 -4.19
CA SER A 64 -3.31 19.72 -3.41
C SER A 64 -3.34 18.20 -3.22
N GLN A 65 -2.41 17.46 -3.83
CA GLN A 65 -2.33 16.00 -3.76
C GLN A 65 -1.30 15.59 -2.71
N SER A 66 -1.64 14.64 -1.87
CA SER A 66 -0.68 14.04 -0.93
C SER A 66 -1.01 12.59 -0.64
N PHE A 67 -0.01 11.80 -0.27
CA PHE A 67 -0.21 10.46 0.28
C PHE A 67 0.80 10.13 1.36
N GLU A 68 0.44 9.22 2.25
CA GLU A 68 1.31 8.73 3.32
C GLU A 68 1.49 7.22 3.22
N LEU A 69 2.72 6.75 3.42
CA LEU A 69 3.04 5.33 3.44
C LEU A 69 3.12 4.80 4.87
N THR A 70 2.28 3.83 5.18
CA THR A 70 2.42 3.00 6.38
C THR A 70 2.96 1.64 5.96
N MET A 71 4.16 1.29 6.40
CA MET A 71 4.84 0.06 6.00
C MET A 71 5.09 -0.82 7.23
N THR A 72 4.77 -2.10 7.11
CA THR A 72 5.13 -3.17 8.05
C THR A 72 5.86 -4.26 7.27
N ASP A 73 6.53 -5.20 7.95
CA ASP A 73 7.19 -6.31 7.26
C ASP A 73 6.23 -7.17 6.41
N GLN A 74 4.91 -7.06 6.57
CA GLN A 74 3.93 -7.86 5.83
C GLN A 74 3.01 -7.06 4.91
N SER A 75 2.99 -5.73 5.03
CA SER A 75 2.03 -4.90 4.32
C SER A 75 2.54 -3.50 4.04
N VAL A 76 1.98 -2.90 3.00
CA VAL A 76 2.10 -1.47 2.71
C VAL A 76 0.70 -0.91 2.60
N ARG A 77 0.37 0.11 3.39
CA ARG A 77 -0.87 0.88 3.29
C ARG A 77 -0.53 2.27 2.81
N VAL A 78 -1.36 2.78 1.91
CA VAL A 78 -1.18 4.10 1.31
C VAL A 78 -2.45 4.91 1.56
N ASP A 79 -2.34 5.87 2.46
CA ASP A 79 -3.41 6.83 2.75
C ASP A 79 -3.32 7.97 1.73
N CYS A 80 -4.28 8.04 0.80
CA CYS A 80 -4.33 9.01 -0.28
C CYS A 80 -5.27 10.18 0.05
N TYR A 81 -4.79 11.40 -0.17
CA TYR A 81 -5.53 12.64 0.02
C TYR A 81 -5.59 13.42 -1.29
N SER A 82 -6.77 13.43 -1.92
CA SER A 82 -7.01 14.10 -3.21
C SER A 82 -6.07 13.65 -4.35
N VAL A 83 -5.53 12.44 -4.24
CA VAL A 83 -4.65 11.84 -5.26
C VAL A 83 -5.47 11.53 -6.50
N GLU A 84 -5.00 12.00 -7.65
CA GLU A 84 -5.62 11.71 -8.95
C GLU A 84 -5.39 10.25 -9.37
N ILE A 85 -6.29 9.73 -10.21
CA ILE A 85 -6.26 8.33 -10.69
C ILE A 85 -4.91 7.98 -11.33
N ASP A 86 -4.30 8.90 -12.08
CA ASP A 86 -2.99 8.66 -12.71
C ASP A 86 -1.88 8.43 -11.67
N ASN A 87 -1.88 9.19 -10.56
CA ASN A 87 -0.91 8.99 -9.49
C ASN A 87 -1.24 7.75 -8.66
N LEU A 88 -2.52 7.42 -8.47
CA LEU A 88 -2.95 6.18 -7.84
C LEU A 88 -2.49 4.95 -8.64
N ASN A 89 -2.64 4.98 -9.96
CA ASN A 89 -2.15 3.91 -10.84
C ASN A 89 -0.64 3.74 -10.72
N ARG A 90 0.14 4.83 -10.63
CA ARG A 90 1.59 4.75 -10.41
C ARG A 90 1.95 4.09 -9.08
N ILE A 91 1.18 4.36 -8.01
CA ILE A 91 1.34 3.69 -6.70
C ILE A 91 1.10 2.18 -6.84
N ILE A 92 0.02 1.80 -7.52
CA ILE A 92 -0.33 0.39 -7.79
C ILE A 92 0.77 -0.27 -8.63
N ASP A 93 1.26 0.39 -9.69
CA ASP A 93 2.31 -0.13 -10.58
C ASP A 93 3.63 -0.37 -9.85
N ILE A 94 3.98 0.45 -8.84
CA ILE A 94 5.13 0.18 -7.99
C ILE A 94 4.94 -1.14 -7.26
N MET A 95 3.81 -1.33 -6.58
CA MET A 95 3.54 -2.52 -5.76
C MET A 95 3.36 -3.79 -6.59
N LEU A 96 2.84 -3.68 -7.81
CA LEU A 96 2.76 -4.80 -8.76
C LEU A 96 4.15 -5.35 -9.14
N LYS A 97 5.20 -4.51 -9.19
CA LYS A 97 6.58 -4.99 -9.42
C LYS A 97 7.09 -5.89 -8.30
N PHE A 98 6.52 -5.77 -7.11
CA PHE A 98 6.79 -6.64 -5.96
C PHE A 98 5.80 -7.80 -5.83
N GLU A 99 4.95 -8.01 -6.86
CA GLU A 99 3.89 -9.02 -6.89
C GLU A 99 2.94 -8.88 -5.69
N CYS A 100 2.67 -7.64 -5.27
CA CYS A 100 1.79 -7.31 -4.16
C CYS A 100 0.44 -6.81 -4.70
N PRO A 101 -0.60 -7.67 -4.76
CA PRO A 101 -1.93 -7.24 -5.15
C PRO A 101 -2.51 -6.25 -4.12
N TYR A 102 -3.30 -5.30 -4.61
CA TYR A 102 -3.91 -4.27 -3.77
C TYR A 102 -5.32 -4.67 -3.34
N TYR A 103 -5.73 -4.15 -2.20
CA TYR A 103 -7.07 -4.27 -1.64
C TYR A 103 -7.62 -2.87 -1.40
N ASP A 104 -8.86 -2.69 -1.81
CA ASP A 104 -9.66 -1.48 -1.60
C ASP A 104 -10.69 -1.74 -0.49
N PRO A 105 -10.50 -1.19 0.71
CA PRO A 105 -11.44 -1.31 1.82
C PRO A 105 -12.80 -0.64 1.56
N SER A 106 -12.85 0.36 0.67
CA SER A 106 -14.07 1.13 0.37
C SER A 106 -15.12 0.30 -0.36
N ILE A 107 -14.67 -0.68 -1.14
CA ILE A 107 -15.51 -1.62 -1.89
C ILE A 107 -15.27 -3.08 -1.51
N ASP A 108 -14.52 -3.31 -0.42
CA ASP A 108 -14.15 -4.63 0.10
C ASP A 108 -13.65 -5.60 -0.98
N THR A 109 -12.81 -5.10 -1.89
CA THR A 109 -12.37 -5.87 -3.06
C THR A 109 -10.86 -5.92 -3.15
N ARG A 110 -10.35 -7.14 -3.37
CA ARG A 110 -8.93 -7.37 -3.66
C ARG A 110 -8.72 -7.57 -5.15
N PHE A 111 -7.74 -6.86 -5.71
CA PHE A 111 -7.38 -6.90 -7.11
C PHE A 111 -5.98 -7.53 -7.23
N GLY A 112 -5.93 -8.71 -7.84
CA GLY A 112 -4.73 -9.53 -7.96
C GLY A 112 -4.91 -10.70 -8.89
#